data_AF-A0A1M6LFV0-F1
#
_entry.id   AF-A0A1M6LFV0-F1
#
_cell.length_a   1.000
_cell.length_b   1.000
_cell.length_c   1.000
_cell.angle_alpha   90.00
_cell.angle_beta   90.00
_cell.angle_gamma   90.00
#
_symmetry.space_group_name_H-M   'P 1'
#
loop_
_entity.id
_entity.type
_entity.pdbx_description
1 polymer ?
#
loop_
_entity_poly.entity_id
_entity_poly.type
_entity_poly.pdbx_seq_one_letter_code
_entity_poly.pdbx_strand_id
1 'polypeptide(L)'
;MPFVKGASGNPKGRKKQTPEEKEERERFKALLKSSTVSALEAIIAISQDRYNKDRFNACRYLIDKAYGANTALLLDGAEDTSPIVIEVKACRKKQDEDWEDEWKANPDNDDLEFFEEE
;
A
#
# COMPACT_ATOMS: atom_id res chain seq x y z
N MET A 1 -12.31 4.27 34.41
CA MET A 1 -12.57 5.67 34.84
C MET A 1 -13.70 6.21 33.98
N PRO A 2 -14.72 6.86 34.55
CA PRO A 2 -15.80 7.46 33.76
C PRO A 2 -15.25 8.56 32.83
N PHE A 3 -15.85 8.72 31.66
CA PHE A 3 -15.48 9.77 30.70
C PHE A 3 -15.67 11.15 31.33
N VAL A 4 -14.63 11.98 31.27
CA VAL A 4 -14.69 13.38 31.71
C VAL A 4 -14.57 14.26 30.47
N LYS A 5 -15.61 15.04 30.18
CA LYS A 5 -15.63 15.98 29.06
C LYS A 5 -14.44 16.94 29.18
N GLY A 6 -13.56 16.94 28.17
CA GLY A 6 -12.33 17.76 28.16
C GLY A 6 -11.06 17.04 28.63
N ALA A 7 -11.16 15.83 29.17
CA ALA A 7 -9.99 15.00 29.47
C ALA A 7 -9.70 14.06 28.29
N SER A 8 -8.47 14.09 27.77
CA SER A 8 -8.08 13.15 26.72
C SER A 8 -8.04 11.73 27.29
N GLY A 9 -8.51 10.74 26.52
CA GLY A 9 -8.50 9.33 26.92
C GLY A 9 -7.09 8.74 27.10
N ASN A 10 -6.05 9.47 26.70
CA ASN A 10 -4.65 9.10 26.93
C ASN A 10 -4.02 10.05 27.97
N PRO A 11 -3.87 9.62 29.24
CA PRO A 11 -3.30 10.45 30.30
C PRO A 11 -1.88 10.96 30.01
N LYS A 12 -1.12 10.25 29.17
CA LYS A 12 0.25 10.62 28.79
C LYS A 12 0.32 11.48 27.53
N GLY A 13 -0.83 11.70 26.86
CA GLY A 13 -0.91 12.40 25.59
C GLY A 13 -0.08 11.73 24.48
N ARG A 14 -0.06 12.37 23.31
CA ARG A 14 0.87 11.99 22.24
C ARG A 14 2.29 12.30 22.71
N LYS A 15 3.21 11.35 22.56
CA LYS A 15 4.64 11.58 22.86
C LYS A 15 5.11 12.81 22.08
N LYS A 16 5.69 13.78 22.79
CA LYS A 16 6.30 14.95 22.15
C LYS A 16 7.53 14.48 21.38
N GLN A 17 7.60 14.84 20.10
CA GLN A 17 8.74 14.52 19.26
C GLN A 17 9.97 15.32 19.72
N THR A 18 11.14 14.70 19.65
CA THR A 18 12.41 15.41 19.85
C THR A 18 12.64 16.40 18.71
N PRO A 19 13.50 17.43 18.88
CA PRO A 19 13.83 18.34 17.79
C PRO A 19 14.43 17.60 16.58
N GLU A 20 15.26 16.59 16.82
CA GLU A 20 15.88 15.75 15.78
C GLU A 20 14.84 14.95 14.98
N GLU A 21 13.90 14.28 15.67
CA GLU A 21 12.80 13.54 15.02
C GLU A 21 11.92 14.48 14.16
N LYS A 22 11.77 15.73 14.58
CA LYS A 22 11.01 16.73 13.83
C LYS A 22 11.74 17.11 12.55
N GLU A 23 13.04 17.36 12.62
CA GLU A 23 13.88 17.67 11.45
C GLU A 23 13.91 16.50 10.46
N GLU A 24 14.10 15.27 10.93
CA GLU A 24 14.08 14.07 10.08
C GLU A 24 12.74 13.91 9.37
N ARG A 25 11.64 14.11 10.08
CA ARG A 25 10.30 14.07 9.49
C ARG A 25 10.11 15.16 8.42
N GLU A 26 10.61 16.36 8.65
CA GLU A 26 10.54 17.46 7.68
C GLU A 26 11.38 17.17 6.44
N ARG A 27 12.60 16.66 6.61
CA ARG A 27 13.47 16.22 5.50
C ARG A 27 12.82 15.11 4.69
N PHE A 28 12.28 14.09 5.35
CA PHE A 28 11.59 13.00 4.68
C PHE A 28 10.34 13.48 3.95
N LYS A 29 9.56 14.39 4.56
CA LYS A 29 8.39 15.00 3.90
C LYS A 29 8.78 15.81 2.67
N ALA A 30 9.88 16.55 2.71
CA ALA A 30 10.38 17.28 1.56
C ALA A 30 10.82 16.33 0.43
N LEU A 31 11.52 15.25 0.78
CA LEU A 31 11.95 14.21 -0.17
C LEU A 31 10.75 13.52 -0.84
N LEU A 32 9.71 13.18 -0.08
CA LEU A 32 8.50 12.60 -0.64
C LEU A 32 7.86 13.58 -1.64
N LYS A 33 7.69 14.85 -1.26
CA LYS A 33 7.09 15.86 -2.13
C LYS A 33 7.87 16.09 -3.43
N SER A 34 9.20 16.01 -3.40
CA SER A 34 10.01 16.19 -4.61
C SER A 34 10.00 14.96 -5.52
N SER A 35 9.83 13.77 -4.97
CA SER A 35 9.88 12.50 -5.71
C SER A 35 8.51 11.99 -6.17
N THR A 36 7.41 12.43 -5.56
CA THR A 36 6.06 11.91 -5.85
C THR A 36 5.63 12.09 -7.31
N VAL A 37 5.82 13.27 -7.89
CA VAL A 37 5.35 13.56 -9.26
C VAL A 37 6.07 12.66 -10.27
N SER A 38 7.40 12.60 -10.19
CA SER A 38 8.21 11.76 -11.08
C SER A 38 7.92 10.27 -10.89
N ALA A 39 7.67 9.82 -9.66
CA ALA A 39 7.30 8.43 -9.39
C ALA A 39 5.93 8.07 -10.00
N LEU A 40 4.94 8.98 -9.94
CA LEU A 40 3.63 8.75 -10.55
C LEU A 40 3.72 8.70 -12.08
N GLU A 41 4.49 9.59 -12.69
CA GLU A 41 4.75 9.56 -14.15
C GLU A 41 5.38 8.23 -14.58
N ALA A 42 6.35 7.71 -13.82
CA ALA A 42 6.98 6.42 -14.08
C ALA A 42 5.97 5.26 -13.99
N ILE A 43 5.05 5.29 -13.02
CA ILE A 43 4.02 4.24 -12.88
C ILE A 43 3.04 4.27 -14.07
N ILE A 44 2.66 5.46 -14.54
CA ILE A 44 1.81 5.62 -15.74
C ILE A 44 2.53 5.11 -16.99
N ALA A 45 3.82 5.40 -17.15
CA ALA A 45 4.61 4.88 -18.26
C ALA A 45 4.68 3.33 -18.23
N ILE A 46 4.87 2.74 -17.04
CA ILE A 46 4.88 1.29 -16.84
C ILE A 46 3.50 0.69 -17.13
N SER A 47 2.40 1.37 -16.79
CA SER A 47 1.04 0.85 -17.04
C SER A 47 0.69 0.79 -18.54
N GLN A 48 1.28 1.67 -19.34
CA GLN A 48 1.09 1.70 -20.80
C GLN A 48 1.98 0.68 -21.53
N ASP A 49 3.00 0.13 -20.86
CA ASP A 49 3.89 -0.86 -21.42
C ASP A 49 3.27 -2.27 -21.37
N ARG A 50 3.01 -2.85 -22.55
CA ARG A 50 2.34 -4.16 -22.70
C ARG A 50 3.12 -5.33 -22.11
N TYR A 51 4.45 -5.19 -21.94
CA TYR A 51 5.31 -6.27 -21.43
C TYR A 51 5.61 -6.15 -19.94
N ASN A 52 5.00 -5.18 -19.24
CA ASN A 52 5.43 -4.81 -17.89
C ASN A 52 4.34 -4.96 -16.81
N LYS A 53 3.44 -5.91 -17.02
CA LYS A 53 2.31 -6.19 -16.13
C LYS A 53 2.77 -6.50 -14.69
N ASP A 54 3.88 -7.20 -14.51
CA ASP A 54 4.39 -7.55 -13.18
C ASP A 54 4.90 -6.34 -12.40
N ARG A 55 5.60 -5.39 -13.07
CA ARG A 55 6.03 -4.16 -12.40
C ARG A 55 4.86 -3.26 -12.08
N PHE A 56 3.86 -3.19 -12.97
CA PHE A 56 2.63 -2.48 -12.69
C PHE A 56 1.89 -3.07 -11.48
N ASN A 57 1.74 -4.40 -11.43
CA ASN A 57 1.11 -5.08 -10.30
C ASN A 57 1.89 -4.91 -8.99
N ALA A 58 3.23 -4.89 -9.04
CA ALA A 58 4.06 -4.60 -7.88
C ALA A 58 3.87 -3.15 -7.37
N CYS A 59 3.84 -2.17 -8.29
CA CYS A 59 3.57 -0.77 -7.95
C CYS A 59 2.16 -0.60 -7.38
N ARG A 60 1.16 -1.24 -7.99
CA ARG A 60 -0.22 -1.27 -7.52
C ARG A 60 -0.31 -1.85 -6.11
N TYR A 61 0.29 -3.02 -5.88
CA TYR A 61 0.29 -3.68 -4.57
C TYR A 61 0.91 -2.80 -3.48
N LEU A 62 2.02 -2.11 -3.78
CA LEU A 62 2.68 -1.24 -2.81
C LEU A 62 1.80 -0.03 -2.44
N ILE A 63 1.12 0.56 -3.41
CA ILE A 63 0.17 1.66 -3.21
C ILE A 63 -1.05 1.16 -2.43
N ASP A 64 -1.63 0.02 -2.81
CA ASP A 64 -2.78 -0.60 -2.14
C ASP A 64 -2.44 -0.97 -0.68
N LYS A 65 -1.20 -1.35 -0.38
CA LYS A 65 -0.76 -1.59 1.01
C LYS A 65 -0.49 -0.30 1.78
N ALA A 66 0.00 0.75 1.12
CA ALA A 66 0.32 2.01 1.76
C ALA A 66 -0.93 2.84 2.10
N TYR A 67 -1.92 2.86 1.20
CA TYR A 67 -3.16 3.62 1.36
C TYR A 67 -4.36 2.74 1.74
N GLY A 68 -4.22 1.41 1.71
CA GLY A 68 -5.33 0.47 1.84
C GLY A 68 -6.14 0.37 0.53
N ALA A 69 -6.97 -0.67 0.39
CA ALA A 69 -7.96 -0.78 -0.69
C ALA A 69 -9.00 0.38 -0.69
N ASN A 70 -8.95 1.24 0.33
CA ASN A 70 -9.74 2.45 0.46
C ASN A 70 -8.94 3.65 -0.09
N THR A 71 -8.91 3.77 -1.42
CA THR A 71 -8.67 5.08 -2.07
C THR A 71 -9.77 6.11 -1.73
N ALA A 72 -10.74 5.73 -0.90
CA ALA A 72 -11.65 6.64 -0.20
C ALA A 72 -10.93 7.70 0.65
N LEU A 73 -9.62 7.60 0.92
CA LEU A 73 -8.82 8.69 1.51
C LEU A 73 -8.51 9.86 0.55
N LEU A 74 -8.97 9.81 -0.72
CA LEU A 74 -9.20 11.03 -1.51
C LEU A 74 -10.46 11.80 -1.04
N LEU A 75 -11.28 11.20 -0.17
CA LEU A 75 -12.38 11.81 0.58
C LEU A 75 -12.12 11.68 2.09
N ASP A 76 -11.30 12.60 2.60
CA ASP A 76 -11.26 13.13 3.98
C ASP A 76 -11.62 12.18 5.15
N GLY A 77 -10.61 11.77 5.94
CA GLY A 77 -10.77 11.69 7.39
C GLY A 77 -10.98 10.33 8.09
N ALA A 78 -10.15 9.31 7.85
CA ALA A 78 -10.08 8.17 8.77
C ALA A 78 -8.63 7.67 8.99
N GLU A 79 -8.05 8.11 10.10
CA GLU A 79 -6.76 7.66 10.62
C GLU A 79 -6.86 6.25 11.23
N ASP A 80 -6.01 5.32 10.79
CA ASP A 80 -5.58 4.17 11.60
C ASP A 80 -4.06 3.99 11.44
N THR A 81 -3.30 4.56 12.38
CA THR A 81 -1.83 4.60 12.35
C THR A 81 -1.24 3.45 13.17
N SER A 82 -1.26 2.22 12.64
CA SER A 82 -0.43 1.14 13.20
C SER A 82 0.72 0.79 12.24
N PRO A 83 1.98 0.74 12.71
CA PRO A 83 3.11 0.43 11.84
C PRO A 83 3.10 -1.04 11.44
N ILE A 84 3.07 -1.30 10.13
CA ILE A 84 3.18 -2.65 9.57
C ILE A 84 4.66 -3.06 9.58
N VAL A 85 4.97 -4.15 10.28
CA VAL A 85 6.32 -4.75 10.32
C VAL A 85 6.45 -5.75 9.17
N ILE A 86 7.34 -5.49 8.22
CA ILE A 86 7.60 -6.38 7.09
C ILE A 86 8.81 -7.25 7.43
N GLU A 87 8.62 -8.58 7.50
CA GLU A 87 9.69 -9.56 7.71
C GLU A 87 10.07 -10.22 6.37
N VAL A 88 11.31 -9.99 5.91
CA VAL A 88 11.81 -10.59 4.66
C VAL A 88 12.48 -11.93 4.99
N LYS A 89 11.86 -13.04 4.57
CA LYS A 89 12.46 -14.38 4.67
C LYS A 89 13.16 -14.75 3.36
N ALA A 90 14.39 -15.26 3.47
CA ALA A 90 15.12 -15.80 2.33
C ALA A 90 14.44 -17.08 1.84
N CYS A 91 13.98 -17.07 0.59
CA CYS A 91 13.35 -18.22 -0.05
C CYS A 91 14.39 -19.33 -0.28
N ARG A 92 14.28 -20.44 0.47
CA ARG A 92 15.04 -21.66 0.13
C ARG A 92 14.41 -22.27 -1.11
N LYS A 93 15.17 -22.35 -2.20
CA LYS A 93 14.80 -23.11 -3.40
C LYS A 93 14.37 -24.53 -3.00
N LYS A 94 13.09 -24.84 -3.17
CA LYS A 94 12.59 -26.20 -3.35
C LYS A 94 11.59 -26.16 -4.51
N GLN A 95 12.01 -26.87 -5.56
CA GLN A 95 11.28 -27.36 -6.74
C GLN A 95 9.98 -26.66 -7.14
N ASP A 96 10.08 -26.02 -8.30
CA ASP A 96 9.08 -25.25 -9.02
C ASP A 96 8.03 -26.14 -9.71
N GLU A 97 7.15 -26.83 -8.98
CA GLU A 97 6.05 -27.57 -9.64
C GLU A 97 4.65 -27.43 -8.98
N ASP A 98 4.52 -27.04 -7.71
CA ASP A 98 3.21 -27.12 -7.01
C ASP A 98 2.37 -25.82 -7.01
N TRP A 99 2.96 -24.66 -7.35
CA TRP A 99 2.28 -23.36 -7.18
C TRP A 99 1.42 -22.94 -8.38
N GLU A 100 1.72 -23.45 -9.58
CA GLU A 100 0.94 -23.13 -10.79
C GLU A 100 -0.38 -23.93 -10.87
N ASP A 101 -0.38 -25.17 -10.37
CA ASP A 101 -1.56 -26.03 -10.44
C ASP A 101 -2.62 -25.65 -9.39
N GLU A 102 -2.22 -25.13 -8.23
CA GLU A 102 -3.14 -24.58 -7.23
C GLU A 102 -3.81 -23.27 -7.70
N TRP A 103 -3.14 -22.49 -8.56
CA TRP A 103 -3.72 -21.27 -9.17
C TRP A 103 -4.69 -21.57 -10.32
N LYS A 104 -4.46 -22.62 -11.10
CA LYS A 104 -5.35 -23.06 -12.18
C LYS A 104 -6.63 -23.73 -11.67
N ALA A 105 -6.61 -24.25 -10.44
CA ALA A 105 -7.75 -24.96 -9.86
C ALA A 105 -8.83 -24.02 -9.27
N ASN A 106 -8.64 -22.70 -9.31
CA ASN A 106 -9.63 -21.76 -8.78
C ASN A 106 -10.81 -21.64 -9.76
N PRO A 107 -12.03 -22.07 -9.38
CA PRO A 107 -13.18 -22.14 -10.29
C PRO A 107 -13.76 -20.77 -10.67
N ASP A 108 -13.28 -19.67 -10.06
CA ASP A 108 -13.76 -18.31 -10.31
C ASP A 108 -13.08 -17.61 -11.51
N ASN A 109 -12.24 -18.32 -12.28
CA ASN A 109 -11.45 -17.72 -13.37
C ASN A 109 -12.02 -17.92 -14.79
N ASP A 110 -13.18 -18.59 -14.93
CA ASP A 110 -13.76 -18.96 -16.24
C ASP A 110 -15.04 -18.20 -16.66
N ASP A 111 -15.54 -17.21 -15.89
CA ASP A 111 -16.80 -16.51 -16.19
C ASP A 111 -16.63 -15.02 -16.57
N LEU A 112 -15.85 -14.75 -17.62
CA LEU A 112 -15.98 -13.49 -18.37
C LEU A 112 -16.28 -13.80 -19.83
N GLU A 113 -17.49 -14.29 -20.07
CA GLU A 113 -18.07 -14.39 -21.40
C GLU A 113 -18.13 -13.02 -22.09
N PHE A 114 -17.44 -12.99 -23.22
CA PHE A 114 -17.42 -11.99 -24.25
C PHE A 114 -18.80 -11.84 -24.89
N PHE A 115 -19.57 -10.81 -24.53
CA PHE A 115 -20.74 -10.35 -25.28
C PHE A 115 -20.27 -9.39 -26.39
N GLU A 116 -20.02 -9.92 -27.58
CA GLU A 116 -20.08 -9.14 -28.83
C GLU A 116 -21.54 -9.08 -29.28
N GLU A 117 -22.10 -7.88 -29.34
CA GLU A 117 -23.43 -7.60 -29.89
C GLU A 117 -23.24 -6.86 -31.23
N GLU A 118 -23.43 -7.57 -32.34
CA GLU A 118 -23.87 -6.99 -33.63
C GLU A 118 -24.63 -8.04 -34.47
#